data_AF-A0A7Z7II52-F1
#
_entry.id   AF-A0A7Z7II52-F1
#
_cell.length_a   1.000
_cell.length_b   1.000
_cell.length_c   1.000
_cell.angle_alpha   90.00
_cell.angle_beta   90.00
_cell.angle_gamma   90.00
#
_symmetry.space_group_name_H-M   'P 1'
#
loop_
_entity.id
_entity.type
_entity.pdbx_description
1 polymer ?
#
loop_
_entity_poly.entity_id
_entity_poly.type
_entity_poly.pdbx_seq_one_letter_code
_entity_poly.pdbx_strand_id
1 'polypeptide(L)' 'MANYEAGTVLTCGHEGCGCRVRIENECHCSGSGEPYRCTCGDELTPVK' A
#
# COMPACT_ATOMS: atom_id res chain seq x y z
N MET A 1 11.23 5.00 0.67
CA MET A 1 11.10 3.92 1.67
C MET A 1 9.64 3.89 2.06
N ALA A 2 8.89 2.92 1.55
CA ALA A 2 7.45 2.81 1.76
C ALA A 2 7.11 2.02 3.03
N ASN A 3 7.70 2.39 4.18
CA ASN A 3 7.20 1.88 5.44
C ASN A 3 6.02 2.74 5.87
N TYR A 4 4.82 2.19 5.76
CA TYR A 4 3.59 2.88 6.07
C TYR A 4 3.22 2.66 7.52
N GLU A 5 2.86 3.74 8.22
CA GLU A 5 2.46 3.68 9.63
C GLU A 5 1.11 2.98 9.79
N ALA A 6 0.90 2.35 10.95
CA ALA A 6 -0.40 1.79 11.31
C ALA A 6 -1.50 2.86 11.18
N GLY A 7 -2.60 2.50 10.52
CA GLY A 7 -3.69 3.42 10.21
C GLY A 7 -3.64 4.02 8.81
N THR A 8 -2.50 3.97 8.12
CA THR A 8 -2.39 4.46 6.74
C THR A 8 -3.33 3.68 5.82
N VAL A 9 -4.11 4.40 5.01
CA VAL A 9 -4.96 3.79 3.98
C VAL A 9 -4.28 3.96 2.63
N LEU A 10 -4.04 2.84 1.95
CA LEU A 10 -3.51 2.82 0.60
C LEU A 10 -4.63 2.53 -0.39
N THR A 11 -4.49 3.04 -1.61
CA THR A 11 -5.39 2.80 -2.73
C THR A 11 -4.61 2.44 -3.98
N CYS A 12 -5.18 1.57 -4.81
CA CYS A 12 -4.54 1.14 -6.04
C CYS A 12 -4.52 2.28 -7.06
N GLY A 13 -3.37 2.50 -7.71
CA GLY A 13 -3.21 3.50 -8.76
C GLY A 13 -3.92 3.15 -10.08
N HIS A 14 -4.32 1.89 -10.26
CA HIS A 14 -5.01 1.44 -11.47
C HIS A 14 -6.42 2.01 -11.58
N GLU A 15 -6.70 2.68 -12.70
CA GLU A 15 -8.03 3.21 -13.03
C GLU A 15 -9.08 2.08 -12.98
N GLY A 16 -10.17 2.30 -12.24
CA GLY A 16 -11.27 1.35 -12.15
C GLY A 16 -11.07 0.17 -11.20
N CYS A 17 -9.88 -0.04 -10.62
CA CYS A 17 -9.67 -1.09 -9.61
C CYS A 17 -10.25 -0.68 -8.25
N GLY A 18 -9.91 0.52 -7.77
CA GLY A 18 -10.51 1.11 -6.57
C GLY A 18 -10.24 0.38 -5.25
N CYS A 19 -9.40 -0.67 -5.25
CA CYS A 19 -9.06 -1.40 -4.03
C CYS A 19 -8.42 -0.47 -3.00
N ARG A 20 -8.76 -0.71 -1.73
CA ARG A 20 -8.21 0.00 -0.58
C ARG A 20 -7.76 -1.01 0.46
N VAL A 21 -6.58 -0.76 1.01
CA VAL A 21 -6.05 -1.55 2.13
C VAL A 21 -5.68 -0.60 3.25
N ARG A 22 -5.89 -1.04 4.49
CA ARG A 22 -5.44 -0.31 5.67
C ARG A 22 -4.28 -1.06 6.29
N ILE A 23 -3.22 -0.34 6.61
CA ILE A 23 -2.10 -0.90 7.34
C ILE A 23 -2.53 -1.04 8.80
N GLU A 24 -2.68 -2.27 9.28
CA GLU A 24 -2.98 -2.51 10.69
C GLU A 24 -1.73 -2.38 11.57
N ASN A 25 -0.58 -2.85 11.06
CA ASN A 25 0.71 -2.75 11.71
C ASN A 25 1.80 -2.47 10.66
N GLU A 26 2.77 -1.65 11.05
CA GLU A 26 3.97 -1.35 10.26
C GLU A 26 4.79 -2.63 9.98
N CYS A 27 5.32 -2.75 8.76
CA CYS A 27 6.13 -3.89 8.36
C CYS A 27 7.61 -3.61 8.66
N HIS A 28 8.30 -4.55 9.32
CA HIS A 28 9.73 -4.42 9.65
C HIS A 28 10.61 -5.45 8.95
N CYS A 29 10.06 -6.16 7.95
CA CYS A 29 10.79 -7.16 7.19
C CYS A 29 11.86 -6.53 6.29
N SER A 30 12.92 -7.29 5.97
CA SER A 30 13.86 -6.91 4.91
C SER A 30 13.10 -6.81 3.59
N GLY A 31 12.93 -5.60 3.07
CA GLY A 31 12.04 -5.31 1.93
C GLY A 31 10.88 -4.35 2.24
N SER A 32 10.68 -3.92 3.49
CA SER A 32 9.64 -2.93 3.87
C SER A 32 9.81 -1.54 3.20
N GLY A 33 10.87 -1.35 2.42
CA GLY A 33 11.03 -0.17 1.58
C GLY A 33 10.21 -0.21 0.28
N GLU A 34 9.74 -1.39 -0.13
CA GLU A 34 9.05 -1.64 -1.40
C GLU A 34 7.56 -1.27 -1.32
N PRO A 35 6.97 -0.79 -2.43
CA PRO A 35 5.55 -0.48 -2.51
C PRO A 35 4.71 -1.76 -2.42
N TYR A 36 3.59 -1.70 -1.70
CA TYR A 36 2.57 -2.75 -1.77
C TYR A 36 1.98 -2.78 -3.18
N ARG A 37 1.73 -3.98 -3.70
CA ARG A 37 1.09 -4.17 -5.00
C ARG A 37 -0.32 -4.68 -4.83
N CYS A 38 -1.23 -4.14 -5.64
CA CYS A 38 -2.56 -4.68 -5.78
C CYS A 38 -2.51 -5.97 -6.60
N THR A 39 -3.54 -6.81 -6.49
CA THR A 39 -3.66 -8.04 -7.29
C THR A 39 -3.68 -7.77 -8.80
N CYS A 40 -4.09 -6.58 -9.24
CA CYS A 40 -4.00 -6.19 -10.65
C CYS A 40 -2.56 -5.90 -11.13
N GLY A 41 -1.57 -5.87 -10.23
CA GLY A 41 -0.16 -5.65 -10.52
C GLY A 41 0.33 -4.22 -10.28
N ASP A 42 -0.59 -3.25 -10.16
CA ASP A 42 -0.28 -1.84 -9.94
C ASP A 42 0.06 -1.52 -8.47
N GLU A 43 0.67 -0.37 -8.23
CA GLU A 43 1.14 0.03 -6.91
C GLU A 43 -0.01 0.57 -6.04
N LEU A 44 0.06 0.28 -4.74
CA LEU A 44 -0.80 0.86 -3.72
C LEU A 44 -0.12 2.10 -3.16
N THR A 45 -0.80 3.24 -3.25
CA THR A 45 -0.30 4.56 -2.81
C THR A 45 -1.18 5.14 -1.70
N PRO A 46 -0.66 5.97 -0.79
CA PRO A 46 -1.47 6.59 0.25
C PRO A 46 -2.62 7.41 -0.35
N VAL A 47 -3.81 7.22 0.22
CA VAL A 47 -4.94 8.13 -0.04
C VAL A 47 -4.59 9.47 0.62
N LYS A 48 -4.68 10.56 -0.15
CA LYS A 48 -4.52 11.93 0.37
C LYS A 48 -5.71 12.36 1.22
#